data_AF-A0A7X9C681-F1
#
_entry.id   AF-A0A7X9C681-F1
#
_cell.length_a   1.000
_cell.length_b   1.000
_cell.length_c   1.000
_cell.angle_alpha   90.00
_cell.angle_beta   90.00
_cell.angle_gamma   90.00
#
_symmetry.space_group_name_H-M   'P 1'
#
loop_
_entity.id
_entity.type
_entity.pdbx_description
1 polymer ?
#
loop_
_entity_poly.entity_id
_entity_poly.type
_entity_poly.pdbx_seq_one_letter_code
_entity_poly.pdbx_strand_id
1 'polypeptide(L)' 'FVFRKARKRIETLFSQLCDQFMIRRNYAKSFDGFKNRILSKIMALTVIQLINKQENRNINNLKIAIV' A
#
# COMPACT_ATOMS: atom_id res chain seq x y z
N PHE A 1 -24.09 -0.48 -9.57
CA PHE A 1 -23.25 -1.53 -8.94
C PHE A 1 -21.73 -1.33 -9.14
N VAL A 2 -21.27 -0.88 -10.31
CA VAL A 2 -19.83 -0.70 -10.63
C VAL A 2 -19.10 0.26 -9.68
N PHE A 3 -19.68 1.43 -9.41
CA PHE A 3 -19.08 2.44 -8.50
C PHE A 3 -18.92 1.94 -7.06
N ARG A 4 -19.82 1.09 -6.57
CA ARG A 4 -19.75 0.52 -5.22
C ARG A 4 -18.52 -0.38 -5.06
N LYS A 5 -18.20 -1.18 -6.08
CA LYS A 5 -17.04 -2.09 -6.08
C LYS A 5 -15.72 -1.30 -6.17
N ALA A 6 -15.68 -0.26 -7.00
CA ALA A 6 -14.52 0.62 -7.09
C ALA A 6 -14.25 1.37 -5.78
N ARG A 7 -15.29 1.98 -5.18
CA ARG A 7 -15.18 2.68 -3.89
C ARG A 7 -14.63 1.76 -2.80
N LYS A 8 -15.21 0.56 -2.65
CA LYS A 8 -14.78 -0.40 -1.63
C LYS A 8 -13.31 -0.83 -1.80
N ARG A 9 -12.82 -0.93 -3.04
CA ARG A 9 -11.40 -1.20 -3.32
C ARG A 9 -10.50 -0.05 -2.89
N ILE A 10 -10.89 1.19 -3.19
CA ILE A 10 -10.14 2.39 -2.79
C ILE A 10 -10.07 2.48 -1.26
N GLU A 11 -11.20 2.27 -0.57
CA GLU A 11 -11.25 2.27 0.90
C GLU A 11 -10.38 1.18 1.52
N THR A 12 -10.42 -0.04 0.96
CA THR A 12 -9.60 -1.17 1.44
C THR A 12 -8.10 -0.87 1.27
N LEU A 13 -7.69 -0.39 0.10
CA LEU A 13 -6.28 -0.02 -0.16
C LEU A 13 -5.82 1.12 0.75
N PHE A 14 -6.68 2.11 0.99
CA PHE A 14 -6.34 3.23 1.86
C PHE A 14 -6.21 2.83 3.33
N SER A 15 -7.09 1.96 3.83
CA SER A 15 -6.96 1.40 5.19
C SER A 15 -5.65 0.65 5.34
N GLN A 16 -5.29 -0.17 4.35
CA GLN A 16 -4.04 -0.92 4.34
C GLN A 16 -2.79 -0.01 4.34
N LEU A 17 -2.79 1.06 3.56
CA LEU A 17 -1.71 2.06 3.58
C LEU A 17 -1.61 2.77 4.94
N CYS A 18 -2.75 3.05 5.57
CA CYS A 18 -2.78 3.67 6.90
C CYS A 18 -2.25 2.74 7.98
N ASP A 19 -2.68 1.48 7.99
CA ASP A 19 -2.39 0.55 9.08
C ASP A 19 -1.03 -0.13 8.91
N GLN A 20 -0.73 -0.67 7.72
CA GLN A 20 0.48 -1.46 7.48
C GLN A 20 1.71 -0.58 7.20
N PHE A 21 1.54 0.46 6.39
CA PHE A 21 2.64 1.35 5.98
C PHE A 21 2.70 2.65 6.78
N MET A 22 1.77 2.84 7.72
CA MET A 22 1.67 4.04 8.56
C MET A 22 1.78 5.32 7.71
N ILE A 23 1.08 5.38 6.56
CA ILE A 23 1.26 6.45 5.55
C ILE A 23 1.12 7.85 6.15
N ARG A 24 0.24 8.00 7.16
CA ARG A 24 -0.04 9.27 7.86
C ARG A 24 1.13 9.79 8.70
N ARG A 25 2.07 8.93 9.12
CA ARG A 25 3.25 9.35 9.89
C ARG A 25 4.35 9.84 8.94
N ASN A 26 4.68 11.12 9.03
CA ASN A 26 5.80 11.74 8.35
C ASN A 26 6.68 12.51 9.34
N TYR A 27 7.98 12.23 9.32
CA TYR A 27 9.01 12.88 10.13
C TYR A 27 10.09 13.57 9.27
N ALA A 28 9.89 13.65 7.96
CA ALA A 28 10.82 14.32 7.06
C ALA A 28 10.79 15.83 7.30
N LYS A 29 11.98 16.43 7.45
CA LYS A 29 12.17 17.87 7.69
C LYS A 29 12.25 18.69 6.39
N SER A 30 12.20 18.03 5.23
CA SER A 30 12.24 18.63 3.90
C SER A 30 11.15 18.05 3.00
N PHE A 31 10.73 18.83 2.01
CA PHE A 31 9.73 18.43 1.02
C PHE A 31 10.21 17.24 0.16
N ASP A 32 11.48 17.23 -0.22
CA ASP A 32 12.07 16.13 -0.98
C ASP A 32 12.02 14.81 -0.20
N GLY A 33 12.39 14.85 1.09
CA GLY A 33 12.29 13.68 1.97
C GLY A 33 10.86 13.21 2.16
N PHE A 34 9.88 14.13 2.21
CA PHE A 34 8.46 13.78 2.24
C PHE A 34 8.02 13.05 0.97
N LYS A 35 8.33 13.60 -0.21
CA LYS A 35 8.03 12.99 -1.52
C LYS A 35 8.60 11.58 -1.59
N ASN A 36 9.88 11.42 -1.25
CA ASN A 36 10.56 10.14 -1.34
C ASN A 36 9.96 9.10 -0.37
N ARG A 37 9.51 9.54 0.81
CA ARG A 37 8.89 8.65 1.82
C ARG A 37 7.47 8.23 1.46
N ILE A 38 6.67 9.08 0.82
CA ILE A 38 5.38 8.67 0.28
C ILE A 38 5.59 7.69 -0.86
N LEU A 39 6.51 8.01 -1.79
CA LEU A 39 6.80 7.17 -2.95
C LEU A 39 7.25 5.77 -2.53
N SER A 40 8.15 5.67 -1.55
CA SER A 40 8.64 4.37 -1.07
C SER A 40 7.54 3.52 -0.43
N LYS A 41 6.61 4.12 0.34
CA LYS A 41 5.47 3.41 0.92
C LYS A 41 4.50 2.88 -0.14
N ILE A 42 4.23 3.66 -1.20
CA ILE A 42 3.41 3.23 -2.33
C ILE A 42 4.12 2.11 -3.11
N MET A 43 5.41 2.28 -3.39
CA MET A 43 6.21 1.30 -4.12
C MET A 43 6.30 -0.03 -3.36
N ALA A 44 6.47 0.00 -2.04
CA ALA A 44 6.46 -1.21 -1.21
C ALA A 44 5.13 -1.96 -1.31
N LEU A 45 3.99 -1.26 -1.31
CA LEU A 45 2.69 -1.87 -1.54
C LEU A 45 2.59 -2.54 -2.93
N THR A 46 3.08 -1.88 -3.98
CA THR A 46 3.10 -2.44 -5.34
C THR A 46 3.99 -3.68 -5.44
N VAL A 47 5.17 -3.65 -4.81
CA VAL A 47 6.10 -4.80 -4.80
C VAL A 47 5.48 -6.00 -4.09
N ILE A 48 4.85 -5.82 -2.93
CA ILE A 48 4.15 -6.91 -2.23
C ILE A 48 3.02 -7.48 -3.09
N GLN A 49 2.22 -6.62 -3.73
CA GLN A 49 1.17 -7.06 -4.66
C GLN A 49 1.71 -7.85 -5.84
N LEU A 50 2.89 -7.46 -6.36
CA LEU A 50 3.57 -8.17 -7.44
C LEU A 50 4.05 -9.55 -6.99
N ILE A 51 4.72 -9.64 -5.84
CA ILE A 51 5.18 -10.91 -5.26
C ILE A 51 3.98 -11.84 -5.05
N ASN A 52 2.88 -11.34 -4.48
CA ASN A 52 1.67 -12.14 -4.28
C ASN A 52 1.10 -12.68 -5.57
N LYS A 53 1.13 -11.88 -6.64
CA LYS A 53 0.68 -12.29 -7.96
C LYS A 53 1.59 -13.37 -8.54
N GLN A 54 2.91 -13.26 -8.37
CA GLN A 54 3.87 -14.28 -8.82
C GLN A 54 3.68 -15.60 -8.07
N GLU A 55 3.38 -15.52 -6.78
CA GLU A 55 3.13 -16.67 -5.90
C GLU A 55 1.70 -17.24 -6.00
N ASN A 56 0.87 -16.74 -6.92
CA ASN A 56 -0.56 -17.08 -7.04
C ASN A 56 -1.37 -16.91 -5.74
N ARG A 57 -0.92 -16.04 -4.84
CA ARG A 57 -1.62 -15.67 -3.60
C ARG A 57 -2.59 -14.53 -3.85
N ASN A 58 -3.53 -14.32 -2.94
CA ASN A 58 -4.47 -13.20 -3.05
C ASN A 58 -3.70 -11.86 -2.98
N ILE A 59 -3.84 -11.04 -4.02
CA ILE A 59 -3.16 -9.74 -4.17
C ILE A 59 -3.46 -8.80 -2.98
N ASN A 60 -4.65 -8.91 -2.38
CA ASN A 60 -5.05 -8.05 -1.25
C ASN A 60 -4.37 -8.42 0.08
N ASN A 61 -3.68 -9.57 0.16
CA ASN A 61 -2.98 -9.99 1.37
C ASN A 61 -1.63 -9.27 1.50
N LEU A 62 -1.63 -8.06 2.05
CA LEU A 62 -0.41 -7.29 2.26
C LEU A 62 0.37 -7.68 3.52
N LYS A 63 -0.25 -8.45 4.43
CA LYS A 63 0.39 -9.02 5.62
C LYS A 63 1.12 -10.32 5.29
N ILE A 64 1.95 -10.33 4.26
CA ILE A 64 2.78 -11.50 3.98
C ILE A 64 4.10 -11.30 4.69
N ALA A 65 4.40 -12.22 5.60
CA ALA A 65 5.77 -12.43 6.05
C ALA A 65 6.56 -12.82 4.80
N ILE A 66 7.34 -11.88 4.29
CA ILE A 66 8.37 -12.17 3.30
C ILE A 66 9.40 -12.99 4.09
N VAL A 67 9.28 -14.32 4.02
CA VAL A 67 10.26 -15.29 4.55
C VAL A 67 11.15 -15.68 3.39
#